data_AF-A0A0C9SLQ2-F1
#
_entry.id   AF-A0A0C9SLQ2-F1
#
_cell.length_a   1.000
_cell.length_b   1.000
_cell.length_c   1.000
_cell.angle_alpha   90.00
_cell.angle_beta   90.00
_cell.angle_gamma   90.00
#
_symmetry.space_group_name_H-M   'P 1'
#
loop_
_entity.id
_entity.type
_entity.pdbx_description
1 polymer ?
#
loop_
_entity_poly.entity_id
_entity_poly.type
_entity_poly.pdbx_seq_one_letter_code
_entity_poly.pdbx_strand_id
1 'polypeptide(L)' 'IVFLPPYSPDLNPIEEAFLKIKAWIHRNSDVFAADDGMFYDMYEALFVVTAEDAQGYIRHSGYF' A
#
# COMPACT_ATOMS: atom_id res chain seq x y z
N ILE A 1 -19.12 10.75 0.68
CA ILE A 1 -17.89 11.13 1.41
C ILE A 1 -17.97 10.49 2.79
N VAL A 2 -16.94 9.75 3.22
CA VAL A 2 -16.83 9.23 4.60
C VAL A 2 -15.91 10.18 5.37
N PHE A 3 -16.35 10.66 6.54
CA PHE A 3 -15.56 11.59 7.35
C PHE A 3 -14.66 10.81 8.30
N LEU A 4 -13.36 11.09 8.24
CA LEU A 4 -12.35 10.53 9.13
C LEU A 4 -12.06 11.51 10.27
N PRO A 5 -12.08 11.08 11.54
CA PRO A 5 -11.61 11.92 12.63
C PRO A 5 -10.13 12.30 12.40
N PRO A 6 -9.70 13.50 12.83
CA PRO A 6 -8.30 13.90 12.75
C PRO A 6 -7.37 12.86 13.38
N TYR A 7 -6.20 12.64 12.78
CA TYR A 7 -5.16 11.73 13.27
C TYR A 7 -5.63 10.30 13.54
N SER A 8 -6.58 9.80 12.75
CA SER A 8 -7.06 8.41 12.83
C SER A 8 -6.58 7.57 11.64
N PRO A 9 -5.26 7.33 11.50
CA PRO A 9 -4.72 6.54 10.39
C PRO A 9 -5.26 5.11 10.40
N ASP A 10 -5.55 4.55 11.58
CA ASP A 10 -6.11 3.21 11.75
C ASP A 10 -7.49 3.03 11.07
N LEU A 11 -8.20 4.13 10.82
CA LEU A 11 -9.50 4.15 10.15
C LEU A 11 -9.38 4.36 8.63
N ASN A 12 -8.17 4.50 8.10
CA ASN A 12 -7.93 4.75 6.68
C ASN A 12 -7.23 3.55 6.01
N PRO A 13 -7.93 2.77 5.15
CA PRO A 13 -7.40 1.52 4.61
C PRO A 13 -6.20 1.71 3.69
N ILE A 14 -5.96 2.93 3.20
CA ILE A 14 -4.80 3.23 2.36
C ILE A 14 -3.49 3.12 3.15
N GLU A 15 -3.51 3.29 4.47
CA GLU A 15 -2.31 3.22 5.32
C GLU A 15 -1.69 1.81 5.27
N GLU A 16 -2.50 0.76 5.37
CA GLU A 16 -2.04 -0.63 5.27
C GLU A 16 -1.52 -0.97 3.87
N ALA A 17 -2.21 -0.49 2.83
CA ALA A 17 -1.76 -0.66 1.45
C ALA A 17 -0.36 -0.03 1.25
N PHE A 18 -0.17 1.21 1.69
CA PHE A 18 1.13 1.88 1.63
C PHE A 18 2.18 1.20 2.49
N LEU A 19 1.83 0.67 3.67
CA LEU A 19 2.76 -0.09 4.51
C LEU A 19 3.25 -1.34 3.77
N LYS A 20 2.36 -2.11 3.12
CA LYS A 20 2.74 -3.30 2.34
C LYS A 20 3.63 -2.95 1.15
N ILE A 21 3.27 -1.92 0.39
CA ILE A 21 4.06 -1.42 -0.75
C ILE A 21 5.46 -0.99 -0.29
N LYS A 22 5.55 -0.16 0.75
CA LYS A 22 6.85 0.28 1.31
C LYS A 22 7.69 -0.89 1.82
N ALA A 23 7.07 -1.85 2.50
CA ALA A 23 7.76 -3.05 2.98
C ALA A 23 8.30 -3.90 1.82
N TRP A 24 7.56 -4.00 0.71
CA TRP A 24 8.03 -4.68 -0.49
C TRP A 24 9.20 -3.93 -1.14
N ILE A 25 9.10 -2.62 -1.33
CA ILE A 25 10.18 -1.80 -1.89
C ILE A 25 11.45 -1.93 -1.05
N HIS A 26 11.36 -1.83 0.27
CA HIS A 26 12.53 -2.00 1.15
C HIS A 26 13.19 -3.38 1.06
N ARG A 27 12.41 -4.43 0.76
CA ARG A 27 12.94 -5.80 0.60
C ARG A 27 13.57 -6.03 -0.77
N ASN A 28 13.17 -5.27 -1.79
CA ASN A 28 13.63 -5.38 -3.17
C ASN A 28 14.41 -4.12 -3.58
N SER A 29 15.06 -3.44 -2.63
CA SER A 29 15.73 -2.16 -2.87
C SER A 29 16.88 -2.24 -3.88
N ASP A 30 17.40 -3.45 -4.09
CA ASP A 30 18.37 -3.81 -5.11
C ASP A 30 17.80 -3.76 -6.53
N VAL A 31 16.51 -4.06 -6.69
CA VAL A 31 15.77 -3.95 -7.97
C VAL A 31 15.47 -2.48 -8.30
N PHE A 32 15.20 -1.65 -7.27
CA PHE A 32 14.93 -0.21 -7.42
C PHE A 32 16.19 0.66 -7.58
N ALA A 33 17.30 0.09 -8.05
CA ALA A 33 18.49 0.89 -8.34
C ALA A 33 18.15 1.98 -9.38
N ALA A 34 18.69 3.19 -9.19
CA ALA A 34 18.28 4.40 -9.91
C ALA A 34 18.66 4.41 -11.41
N ASP A 35 18.02 3.54 -12.19
CA ASP A 35 18.10 3.48 -13.64
C ASP A 35 16.71 3.68 -14.27
N ASP A 36 16.65 3.48 -15.58
CA ASP A 36 15.50 3.62 -16.46
C ASP A 36 14.33 2.67 -16.14
N GLY A 37 14.50 1.70 -15.22
CA GLY A 37 13.51 0.73 -14.76
C GLY A 37 12.55 1.23 -13.67
N MET A 38 12.84 2.36 -13.01
CA MET A 38 12.11 2.81 -11.80
C MET A 38 10.58 2.84 -11.93
N PHE A 39 10.05 3.21 -13.11
CA PHE A 39 8.60 3.21 -13.36
C PHE A 39 8.02 1.79 -13.44
N TYR A 40 8.74 0.85 -14.06
CA TYR A 40 8.35 -0.55 -14.13
C TYR A 40 8.39 -1.19 -12.73
N ASP A 41 9.44 -0.93 -11.96
CA ASP A 41 9.58 -1.43 -10.59
C ASP A 41 8.45 -0.90 -9.69
N MET A 42 8.04 0.36 -9.90
CA MET A 42 6.89 0.95 -9.21
C MET A 42 5.59 0.23 -9.57
N TYR A 43 5.37 -0.14 -10.84
CA TYR A 43 4.22 -0.93 -11.22
C TYR A 43 4.21 -2.28 -10.50
N GLU A 44 5.34 -3.00 -10.46
CA GLU A 44 5.42 -4.26 -9.73
C GLU A 44 5.11 -4.09 -8.24
N ALA A 45 5.63 -3.04 -7.60
CA ALA A 45 5.34 -2.74 -6.21
C ALA A 45 3.86 -2.47 -5.96
N LEU A 46 3.16 -1.80 -6.88
CA LEU A 46 1.72 -1.57 -6.75
C LEU A 46 0.91 -2.87 -6.87
N PHE A 47 1.36 -3.81 -7.72
CA PHE A 47 0.71 -5.11 -7.90
C PHE A 47 0.89 -6.09 -6.73
N VAL A 48 1.70 -5.75 -5.72
CA VAL A 48 1.84 -6.56 -4.49
C VAL A 48 0.56 -6.55 -3.64
N VAL A 49 -0.30 -5.55 -3.81
CA VAL A 49 -1.59 -5.45 -3.12
C VAL A 49 -2.63 -6.21 -3.93
N THR A 50 -3.11 -7.34 -3.39
CA THR A 50 -4.14 -8.18 -4.01
C THR A 50 -5.54 -7.64 -3.72
N ALA A 51 -6.55 -8.20 -4.39
CA ALA A 51 -7.94 -7.87 -4.12
C ALA A 51 -8.36 -8.30 -2.70
N GLU A 52 -7.84 -9.43 -2.23
CA GLU A 52 -8.06 -9.98 -0.90
C GLU A 52 -7.44 -9.08 0.18
N ASP A 53 -6.21 -8.58 -0.06
CA ASP A 53 -5.59 -7.58 0.81
C ASP A 53 -6.45 -6.33 0.92
N ALA A 54 -6.89 -5.78 -0.21
CA ALA A 54 -7.70 -4.57 -0.24
C ALA A 54 -9.01 -4.72 0.54
N GLN A 55 -9.69 -5.86 0.38
CA GLN A 55 -10.89 -6.19 1.17
C GLN A 55 -10.55 -6.30 2.66
N GLY A 56 -9.42 -6.92 2.98
CA GLY A 56 -8.90 -7.02 4.36
C GLY A 56 -8.66 -5.66 5.00
N TYR A 57 -8.02 -4.72 4.30
CA TYR A 57 -7.72 -3.37 4.80
C TYR A 57 -8.99 -2.57 5.04
N ILE A 58 -9.95 -2.62 4.11
CA ILE A 58 -11.25 -1.95 4.27
C ILE A 58 -11.97 -2.48 5.52
N ARG A 59 -11.97 -3.81 5.72
CA ARG A 59 -12.57 -4.44 6.89
C ARG A 59 -11.84 -4.07 8.18
N HIS A 60 -10.52 -4.07 8.17
CA HIS A 60 -9.69 -3.75 9.35
C HIS A 60 -9.86 -2.29 9.78
N SER A 61 -10.04 -1.38 8.82
CA SER A 61 -10.43 0.02 9.09
C SER A 61 -11.87 0.21 9.58
N GLY A 62 -12.64 -0.86 9.78
CA GLY A 62 -13.97 -0.84 10.38
C GLY A 62 -15.12 -0.62 9.39
N TYR A 63 -14.87 -0.74 8.08
CA TYR A 63 -15.91 -0.65 7.04
C TYR A 63 -16.42 -2.05 6.64
N PHE A 64 -17.70 -2.14 6.29
CA PHE A 64 -18.39 -3.39 5.94
C PHE A 64 -19.35 -3.18 4.76
#